data_AF-D5DJ26-F1
#
_entry.id   AF-D5DJ26-F1
#
_cell.length_a   1.000
_cell.length_b   1.000
_cell.length_c   1.000
_cell.angle_alpha   90.00
_cell.angle_beta   90.00
_cell.angle_gamma   90.00
#
_symmetry.space_group_name_H-M   'P 1'
#
loop_
_entity.id
_entity.type
_entity.pdbx_description
1 polymer ?
#
loop_
_entity_poly.entity_id
_entity_poly.type
_entity_poly.pdbx_seq_one_letter_code
_entity_poly.pdbx_strand_id
1 'polypeptide(L)' 'MLLQTGFFFGVAVTYYNAALIASMRADISAHCEKAALDSLWIYSRIGKDMIDNQWMEQPPQADDRKRLDD' A
#
# COMPACT_ATOMS: atom_id res chain seq x y z
N MET A 1 -7.48 -16.51 -2.14
CA MET A 1 -7.49 -15.56 -3.29
C MET A 1 -7.21 -14.11 -2.85
N LEU A 2 -7.55 -13.69 -1.62
CA LEU A 2 -7.31 -12.33 -1.11
C LEU A 2 -5.81 -11.95 -0.95
N LEU A 3 -4.99 -12.88 -0.43
CA LEU A 3 -3.53 -12.68 -0.30
C LEU A 3 -2.87 -12.34 -1.63
N GLN A 4 -3.24 -13.06 -2.70
CA GLN A 4 -2.68 -12.85 -4.04
C GLN A 4 -3.17 -11.54 -4.66
N THR A 5 -4.42 -11.16 -4.41
CA THR A 5 -4.93 -9.82 -4.76
C THR A 5 -4.15 -8.72 -4.03
N GLY A 6 -3.92 -8.87 -2.73
CA GLY A 6 -3.08 -7.94 -1.95
C GLY A 6 -1.66 -7.85 -2.53
N PHE A 7 -1.04 -8.98 -2.87
CA PHE A 7 0.25 -9.00 -3.54
C PHE A 7 0.23 -8.19 -4.86
N PHE A 8 -0.77 -8.39 -5.72
CA PHE A 8 -0.86 -7.63 -6.97
C PHE A 8 -1.02 -6.14 -6.75
N PHE A 9 -1.79 -5.70 -5.74
CA PHE A 9 -1.87 -4.27 -5.40
C PHE A 9 -0.55 -3.71 -4.88
N GLY A 10 0.16 -4.46 -4.03
CA GLY A 10 1.51 -4.06 -3.58
C GLY A 10 2.50 -3.93 -4.75
N VAL A 11 2.45 -4.87 -5.70
CA VAL A 11 3.24 -4.82 -6.93
C VAL A 11 2.84 -3.64 -7.82
N ALA A 12 1.55 -3.34 -7.94
CA ALA A 12 1.06 -2.20 -8.72
C ALA A 12 1.58 -0.87 -8.17
N VAL A 13 1.62 -0.70 -6.85
CA VAL A 13 2.22 0.49 -6.20
C VAL A 13 3.67 0.66 -6.65
N THR A 14 4.47 -0.39 -6.66
CA THR A 14 5.88 -0.32 -7.08
C THR A 14 6.01 0.07 -8.55
N TYR A 15 5.21 -0.51 -9.44
CA TYR A 15 5.25 -0.19 -10.88
C TYR A 15 4.77 1.23 -11.19
N TYR A 16 3.72 1.72 -10.53
CA TYR A 16 3.26 3.09 -10.72
C TYR A 16 4.29 4.11 -10.22
N ASN A 17 4.96 3.84 -9.10
CA ASN A 17 6.05 4.69 -8.62
C ASN A 17 7.28 4.66 -9.55
N ALA A 18 7.63 3.49 -10.10
CA ALA A 18 8.69 3.38 -11.10
C ALA A 18 8.34 4.18 -12.38
N ALA A 19 7.10 4.09 -12.84
CA ALA A 19 6.61 4.85 -13.99
C ALA A 19 6.59 6.37 -13.72
N LEU A 20 6.24 6.79 -12.50
CA LEU A 20 6.30 8.18 -12.07
C LEU A 20 7.72 8.74 -12.15
N ILE A 21 8.71 7.99 -11.66
CA ILE A 21 10.12 8.41 -11.68
C ILE A 21 10.68 8.41 -13.10
N ALA A 22 10.31 7.43 -13.92
CA ALA A 22 10.79 7.30 -15.30
C ALA A 22 10.13 8.30 -16.26
N SER A 23 8.92 8.78 -15.96
CA SER A 23 8.19 9.72 -16.81
C SER A 23 8.65 11.15 -16.58
N MET A 24 9.21 11.78 -17.62
CA MET A 24 9.53 13.21 -17.61
C MET A 24 8.28 14.11 -17.75
N ARG A 25 7.14 13.52 -18.07
CA ARG A 25 5.87 14.22 -18.32
C ARG A 25 5.06 14.36 -17.03
N ALA A 26 4.80 15.60 -16.63
CA ALA A 26 4.14 15.96 -15.38
C ALA A 26 2.66 15.51 -15.29
N ASP A 27 1.95 15.48 -16.41
CA ASP A 27 0.58 14.98 -16.47
C ASP A 27 0.53 13.47 -16.18
N ILE A 28 1.43 12.71 -16.80
CA ILE A 28 1.55 11.26 -16.59
C ILE A 28 2.01 10.96 -15.17
N SER A 29 2.98 11.72 -14.64
CA SER A 29 3.47 11.52 -13.27
C SER A 29 2.36 11.72 -12.24
N ALA A 30 1.52 12.75 -12.39
CA ALA A 30 0.38 13.00 -11.51
C ALA A 30 -0.67 11.87 -11.58
N HIS A 31 -0.94 11.34 -12.77
CA HIS A 31 -1.82 10.18 -12.93
C HIS A 31 -1.24 8.91 -12.28
N CYS A 32 0.06 8.66 -12.45
CA CYS A 32 0.74 7.53 -11.81
C CYS A 32 0.74 7.66 -10.28
N GLU A 33 0.96 8.87 -9.75
CA GLU A 33 0.91 9.14 -8.31
C GLU A 33 -0.46 8.82 -7.73
N LYS A 34 -1.52 9.31 -8.37
CA LYS A 34 -2.90 9.02 -7.97
C LYS A 34 -3.18 7.51 -7.98
N ALA A 35 -2.81 6.82 -9.05
CA ALA A 35 -3.02 5.38 -9.17
C ALA A 35 -2.21 4.59 -8.12
N ALA A 36 -1.00 5.04 -7.77
CA ALA A 36 -0.20 4.45 -6.71
C ALA A 36 -0.86 4.62 -5.34
N LEU A 37 -1.37 5.80 -5.02
CA LEU A 37 -2.07 6.08 -3.76
C LEU A 37 -3.37 5.26 -3.64
N ASP A 38 -4.18 5.20 -4.71
CA ASP A 38 -5.40 4.38 -4.74
C ASP A 38 -5.08 2.89 -4.51
N SER A 39 -4.03 2.39 -5.16
CA SER A 39 -3.56 1.01 -5.00
C SER A 39 -3.06 0.73 -3.58
N LEU A 40 -2.33 1.68 -2.98
CA LEU A 40 -1.83 1.58 -1.61
C LEU A 40 -2.97 1.57 -0.59
N TRP A 41 -4.02 2.36 -0.81
CA TRP A 41 -5.19 2.40 0.06
C TRP A 41 -5.92 1.04 0.05
N ILE A 42 -6.13 0.46 -1.13
CA ILE A 42 -6.74 -0.87 -1.27
C ILE A 42 -5.84 -1.94 -0.62
N TYR A 43 -4.52 -1.89 -0.85
CA TYR A 43 -3.56 -2.80 -0.22
C TYR A 43 -3.63 -2.75 1.31
N SER A 44 -3.68 -1.54 1.89
CA SER A 44 -3.80 -1.36 3.35
C SER A 44 -5.11 -1.93 3.89
N ARG A 45 -6.23 -1.74 3.19
CA ARG A 45 -7.53 -2.29 3.59
C ARG A 45 -7.53 -3.82 3.56
N ILE A 46 -7.00 -4.42 2.49
CA ILE A 46 -6.85 -5.88 2.38
C ILE A 46 -5.98 -6.41 3.53
N GLY A 47 -4.85 -5.75 3.82
CA GLY A 47 -3.99 -6.12 4.93
C GLY A 47 -4.71 -6.09 6.29
N LYS A 48 -5.50 -5.04 6.54
CA LYS A 48 -6.32 -4.93 7.75
C LYS A 48 -7.36 -6.04 7.84
N ASP A 49 -8.12 -6.27 6.77
CA ASP A 49 -9.14 -7.34 6.72
C ASP A 49 -8.51 -8.72 6.95
N MET A 50 -7.28 -8.95 6.48
CA MET A 50 -6.56 -10.21 6.71
C MET A 50 -6.13 -10.38 8.16
N ILE A 51 -5.74 -9.31 8.86
CA ILE A 51 -5.40 -9.34 10.29
C ILE A 51 -6.67 -9.55 11.13
N ASP A 52 -7.74 -8.82 10.83
CA ASP A 52 -9.02 -8.90 11.55
C ASP A 52 -9.64 -10.31 11.44
N ASN A 53 -9.48 -10.97 10.28
CA ASN A 53 -9.93 -12.35 10.07
C ASN A 53 -8.93 -13.43 10.55
N GLN A 54 -7.82 -13.05 11.20
CA GLN A 54 -6.78 -13.98 11.67
C GLN A 54 -6.15 -14.82 10.55
N TRP A 55 -6.10 -14.28 9.32
CA TRP A 55 -5.42 -14.91 8.18
C TRP A 55 -3.96 -14.46 8.05
N MET A 56 -3.59 -13.39 8.74
CA MET A 56 -2.24 -12.85 8.81
C MET A 56 -1.99 -12.34 10.23
N GLU A 57 -0.82 -12.68 10.79
CA GLU A 57 -0.40 -12.13 12.08
C GLU A 57 -0.15 -10.63 11.98
N GLN A 58 -0.50 -9.90 13.03
CA GLN A 58 -0.17 -8.48 13.09
C GLN A 58 1.36 -8.33 13.09
N PRO A 59 1.94 -7.51 12.19
CA PRO A 59 3.37 -7.29 12.20
C PRO A 59 3.79 -6.62 13.52
N PRO A 60 5.03 -6.89 14.00
CA PRO A 60 5.53 -6.31 15.23
C PRO A 60 5.42 -4.79 15.15
N GLN A 61 4.68 -4.22 16.09
CA GLN A 61 4.62 -2.76 16.23
C GLN A 61 5.92 -2.31 16.90
N ALA A 62 6.45 -1.16 16.50
CA ALA A 62 7.61 -0.59 17.18
C ALA A 62 7.27 -0.35 18.66
N ASP A 63 8.11 -0.84 19.58
CA ASP A 63 7.88 -0.72 21.03
C ASP A 63 7.76 0.75 21.51
N ASP A 64 8.34 1.69 20.76
CA ASP A 64 8.36 3.14 21.08
C ASP A 64 7.10 3.89 20.60
N ARG A 65 6.08 3.19 20.09
CA ARG A 65 4.78 3.80 19.73
C ARG A 65 3.87 4.13 20.92
N LYS A 66 4.42 4.18 22.14
CA LYS A 66 3.71 4.62 23.37
C LYS A 66 3.51 6.14 23.47
N ARG A 67 3.91 6.93 22.46
CA ARG A 67 3.85 8.41 22.46
C ARG A 67 2.78 8.99 21.52
N LEU A 68 1.65 8.29 21.37
CA LEU A 68 0.44 8.85 20.76
C LEU A 68 -0.76 8.66 21.71
N ASP A 69 -0.52 8.90 23.00
CA ASP A 69 -1.59 9.28 23.91
C ASP A 69 -1.72 10.81 23.81
N ASP A 70 -2.97 11.24 23.56
CA ASP A 70 -3.54 12.56 23.26
C ASP A 70 -3.63 12.98 21.76
#